data_AF-A0A0D0QEA6-F1
#
_entry.id   AF-A0A0D0QEA6-F1
#
_cell.length_a   1.000
_cell.length_b   1.000
_cell.length_c   1.000
_cell.angle_alpha   90.00
_cell.angle_beta   90.00
_cell.angle_gamma   90.00
#
_symmetry.space_group_name_H-M   'P 1'
#
loop_
_entity.id
_entity.type
_entity.pdbx_description
1 polymer ?
#
loop_
_entity_poly.entity_id
_entity_poly.type
_entity_poly.pdbx_seq_one_letter_code
_entity_poly.pdbx_strand_id
1 'polypeptide(L)'
;MVRLTVDLRQGGHAITAGGSRFLILSAGYLGSLLIGAAIFLAAHRGRSDRAVLAGLGVLLGGVALWAVRDMIGFALCAAAALAMLAAARFLPVAAADLILRLIGLTSLIYVPLDIFDDTLRRSGEISDARLLATEIGGATVVWGALWLAVSLVVIALTLRAGLGRGRG
;
A
#
# COMPACT_ATOMS: atom_id res chain seq x y z
N MET A 1 19.55 -7.25 8.85
CA MET A 1 18.41 -6.81 9.69
C MET A 1 17.47 -5.99 8.83
N VAL A 2 16.14 -6.18 8.94
CA VAL A 2 15.15 -5.30 8.30
C VAL A 2 14.63 -4.33 9.36
N ARG A 3 14.60 -3.02 9.05
CA ARG A 3 14.09 -1.98 9.96
C ARG A 3 13.22 -1.00 9.18
N LEU A 4 12.02 -0.77 9.67
CA LEU A 4 11.10 0.27 9.22
C LEU A 4 11.05 1.38 10.26
N THR A 5 11.16 2.62 9.79
CA THR A 5 10.97 3.84 10.58
C THR A 5 9.88 4.67 9.93
N VAL A 6 8.91 5.12 10.71
CA VAL A 6 7.79 5.97 10.24
C VAL A 6 7.92 7.38 10.82
N ASP A 7 7.73 8.40 9.99
CA ASP A 7 7.70 9.81 10.37
C ASP A 7 6.26 10.35 10.29
N LEU A 8 5.92 11.27 11.19
CA LEU A 8 4.63 11.98 11.21
C LEU A 8 4.40 12.84 9.96
N ARG A 9 5.45 13.21 9.22
CA ARG A 9 5.35 13.99 7.97
C ARG A 9 5.06 13.14 6.73
N GLN A 10 4.33 12.03 6.90
CA GLN A 10 4.02 11.05 5.83
C GLN A 10 5.27 10.39 5.21
N GLY A 11 6.42 10.50 5.88
CA GLY A 11 7.69 9.92 5.44
C GLY A 11 8.00 8.63 6.16
N GLY A 12 8.99 7.90 5.65
CA GLY A 12 9.53 6.72 6.29
C GLY A 12 10.68 6.16 5.47
N HIS A 13 11.49 5.29 6.07
CA HIS A 13 12.50 4.57 5.31
C HIS A 13 12.62 3.12 5.79
N ALA A 14 12.93 2.26 4.83
CA ALA A 14 13.16 0.84 5.06
C ALA A 14 14.65 0.53 4.86
N ILE A 15 15.29 0.00 5.90
CA ILE A 15 16.64 -0.56 5.79
C ILE A 15 16.47 -2.07 5.60
N THR A 16 16.94 -2.60 4.48
CA THR A 16 16.87 -4.03 4.16
C THR A 16 18.23 -4.69 4.33
N ALA A 17 18.23 -6.00 4.61
CA ALA A 17 19.46 -6.77 4.87
C ALA A 17 20.19 -7.23 3.58
N GLY A 18 19.86 -6.65 2.42
CA GLY A 18 20.23 -7.12 1.08
C GLY A 18 19.02 -7.41 0.20
N GLY A 19 19.26 -7.94 -1.00
CA GLY A 19 18.23 -8.25 -2.01
C GLY A 19 18.37 -7.43 -3.30
N SER A 20 17.53 -7.73 -4.30
CA SER A 20 17.51 -6.96 -5.54
C SER A 20 16.97 -5.56 -5.30
N ARG A 21 17.83 -4.53 -5.46
CA ARG A 21 17.46 -3.12 -5.27
C ARG A 21 16.33 -2.70 -6.18
N PHE A 22 16.35 -3.14 -7.44
CA PHE A 22 15.26 -2.88 -8.38
C PHE A 22 13.91 -3.37 -7.84
N LEU A 23 13.85 -4.61 -7.34
CA LEU A 23 12.59 -5.16 -6.82
C LEU A 23 12.15 -4.48 -5.53
N ILE A 24 13.09 -4.14 -4.63
CA ILE A 24 12.77 -3.46 -3.37
C ILE A 24 12.21 -2.07 -3.64
N LEU A 25 12.85 -1.29 -4.52
CA LEU A 25 12.40 0.06 -4.87
C LEU A 25 11.10 0.04 -5.68
N SER A 26 10.94 -0.96 -6.56
CA SER A 26 9.67 -1.13 -7.30
C SER A 26 8.53 -1.56 -6.39
N ALA A 27 8.82 -2.25 -5.28
CA ALA A 27 7.80 -2.72 -4.34
C ALA A 27 7.12 -1.57 -3.58
N GLY A 28 7.74 -0.40 -3.44
CA GLY A 28 7.11 0.78 -2.84
C GLY A 28 5.84 1.18 -3.60
N TYR A 29 5.94 1.33 -4.92
CA TYR A 29 4.81 1.68 -5.79
C TYR A 29 3.96 0.47 -6.19
N LEU A 30 4.59 -0.62 -6.65
CA LEU A 30 3.86 -1.76 -7.20
C LEU A 30 3.23 -2.62 -6.11
N GLY A 31 3.90 -2.76 -4.96
CA GLY A 31 3.41 -3.58 -3.84
C GLY A 31 2.14 -2.99 -3.23
N SER A 32 2.15 -1.69 -2.94
CA SER A 32 0.99 -0.96 -2.40
C SER A 32 -0.19 -0.99 -3.38
N LEU A 33 0.07 -0.81 -4.68
CA LEU A 33 -0.93 -0.91 -5.75
C LEU A 33 -1.58 -2.31 -5.83
N LEU A 34 -0.76 -3.36 -5.85
CA LEU A 34 -1.25 -4.74 -5.96
C LEU A 34 -2.02 -5.17 -4.71
N ILE A 35 -1.54 -4.81 -3.52
CA ILE A 35 -2.25 -5.08 -2.26
C ILE A 35 -3.58 -4.31 -2.24
N GLY A 36 -3.59 -3.03 -2.60
CA GLY A 36 -4.80 -2.21 -2.69
C GLY A 36 -5.83 -2.80 -3.66
N ALA A 37 -5.38 -3.22 -4.84
CA ALA A 37 -6.22 -3.89 -5.83
C ALA A 37 -6.78 -5.22 -5.33
N ALA A 38 -5.95 -6.04 -4.68
CA ALA A 38 -6.37 -7.32 -4.11
C ALA A 38 -7.42 -7.14 -3.02
N ILE A 39 -7.24 -6.18 -2.12
CA ILE A 39 -8.20 -5.84 -1.06
C ILE A 39 -9.53 -5.37 -1.67
N PHE A 40 -9.47 -4.47 -2.65
CA PHE A 40 -10.67 -3.96 -3.32
C PHE A 40 -11.46 -5.08 -4.02
N LEU A 41 -10.77 -5.97 -4.74
CA LEU A 41 -11.41 -7.10 -5.42
C LEU A 41 -11.92 -8.16 -4.43
N ALA A 42 -11.24 -8.35 -3.30
CA ALA A 42 -11.68 -9.27 -2.24
C ALA A 42 -12.98 -8.78 -1.59
N ALA A 43 -13.06 -7.49 -1.25
CA ALA A 43 -14.27 -6.87 -0.71
C ALA A 43 -15.46 -7.02 -1.68
N HIS A 44 -15.21 -6.97 -3.00
CA HIS A 44 -16.27 -7.14 -3.99
C HIS A 44 -16.86 -8.57 -4.06
N ARG A 45 -16.21 -9.57 -3.44
CA ARG A 45 -16.69 -10.97 -3.41
C ARG A 45 -17.56 -11.29 -2.19
N GLY A 46 -17.63 -10.42 -1.17
CA GLY A 46 -18.65 -10.39 -0.11
C GLY A 46 -18.75 -11.60 0.85
N ARG A 47 -18.10 -12.72 0.57
CA ARG A 47 -18.30 -13.97 1.32
C ARG A 47 -17.40 -14.11 2.54
N SER A 48 -16.39 -13.26 2.72
CA SER A 48 -15.40 -13.43 3.79
C SER A 48 -14.76 -12.11 4.27
N ASP A 49 -15.46 -10.98 4.15
CA ASP A 49 -14.90 -9.64 4.40
C ASP A 49 -14.38 -9.48 5.83
N ARG A 50 -15.07 -10.04 6.83
CA ARG A 50 -14.56 -10.05 8.21
C ARG A 50 -13.25 -10.84 8.35
N ALA A 51 -13.12 -11.97 7.67
CA ALA A 51 -11.91 -12.79 7.71
C ALA A 51 -10.74 -12.09 6.99
N VAL A 52 -11.02 -11.44 5.85
CA VAL A 52 -10.02 -10.62 5.14
C VAL A 52 -9.56 -9.45 6.01
N LEU A 53 -10.50 -8.73 6.64
CA LEU A 53 -10.18 -7.62 7.54
C LEU A 53 -9.37 -8.07 8.76
N ALA A 54 -9.72 -9.22 9.36
CA ALA A 54 -8.95 -9.81 10.44
C ALA A 54 -7.55 -10.21 9.98
N GLY A 55 -7.42 -10.84 8.81
CA GLY A 55 -6.14 -11.25 8.23
C GLY A 55 -5.21 -10.06 7.98
N LEU A 56 -5.75 -8.94 7.47
CA LEU A 56 -5.00 -7.69 7.33
C LEU A 56 -4.56 -7.13 8.69
N GLY A 57 -5.43 -7.17 9.70
CA GLY A 57 -5.07 -6.76 11.06
C GLY A 57 -3.94 -7.61 11.66
N VAL A 58 -4.01 -8.93 11.52
CA VAL A 58 -2.94 -9.85 11.95
C VAL A 58 -1.63 -9.58 11.20
N LEU A 59 -1.70 -9.41 9.87
CA LEU A 59 -0.53 -9.11 9.06
C LEU A 59 0.13 -7.81 9.48
N LEU A 60 -0.66 -6.74 9.64
CA LEU A 60 -0.17 -5.43 10.06
C LEU A 60 0.45 -5.48 11.47
N GLY A 61 -0.20 -6.18 12.41
CA GLY A 61 0.35 -6.41 13.76
C GLY A 61 1.66 -7.20 13.73
N GLY A 62 1.75 -8.23 12.88
CA GLY A 62 2.97 -8.99 12.65
C GLY A 62 4.11 -8.12 12.10
N VAL A 63 3.82 -7.27 11.12
CA VAL A 63 4.80 -6.30 10.57
C VAL A 63 5.22 -5.28 11.64
N ALA A 64 4.29 -4.78 12.44
CA ALA A 64 4.59 -3.85 13.53
C ALA A 64 5.59 -4.47 14.53
N LEU A 65 5.33 -5.71 14.97
CA LEU A 65 6.21 -6.42 15.90
C LEU A 65 7.56 -6.77 15.27
N TRP A 66 7.56 -7.23 14.01
CA TRP A 66 8.76 -7.76 13.38
C TRP A 66 9.68 -6.70 12.77
N ALA A 67 9.14 -5.64 12.17
CA ALA A 67 9.93 -4.72 11.34
C ALA A 67 9.94 -3.28 11.84
N VAL A 68 8.88 -2.82 12.53
CA VAL A 68 8.81 -1.44 13.05
C VAL A 68 9.63 -1.33 14.33
N ARG A 69 10.47 -0.29 14.41
CA ARG A 69 11.42 -0.11 15.52
C ARG A 69 11.36 1.26 16.18
N ASP A 70 10.55 2.16 15.66
CA ASP A 70 10.25 3.44 16.27
C ASP A 70 8.92 3.38 17.04
N MET A 71 8.81 4.15 18.13
CA MET A 71 7.64 4.04 19.02
C MET A 71 6.35 4.56 18.40
N ILE A 72 6.43 5.62 17.58
CA ILE A 72 5.25 6.27 16.99
C ILE A 72 4.65 5.36 15.91
N GLY A 73 5.47 4.91 14.98
CA GLY A 73 5.13 3.94 13.95
C GLY A 73 4.62 2.65 14.56
N PHE A 74 5.26 2.14 15.62
CA PHE A 74 4.78 0.96 16.32
C PHE A 74 3.38 1.19 16.89
N ALA A 75 3.16 2.30 17.61
CA ALA A 75 1.88 2.63 18.21
C ALA A 75 0.78 2.80 17.15
N LEU A 76 1.07 3.47 16.03
CA LEU A 76 0.13 3.65 14.92
C LEU A 76 -0.22 2.32 14.24
N CYS A 77 0.78 1.51 13.89
CA CYS A 77 0.55 0.21 13.27
C CYS A 77 -0.19 -0.74 14.21
N ALA A 78 0.16 -0.77 15.50
CA ALA A 78 -0.52 -1.58 16.50
C ALA A 78 -1.97 -1.13 16.72
N ALA A 79 -2.22 0.17 16.83
CA ALA A 79 -3.56 0.72 16.96
C ALA A 79 -4.42 0.40 15.74
N ALA A 80 -3.89 0.57 14.53
CA ALA A 80 -4.58 0.20 13.29
C ALA A 80 -4.86 -1.30 13.23
N ALA A 81 -3.90 -2.16 13.57
CA ALA A 81 -4.07 -3.61 13.61
C ALA A 81 -5.19 -4.02 14.59
N LEU A 82 -5.17 -3.47 15.80
CA LEU A 82 -6.19 -3.72 16.82
C LEU A 82 -7.57 -3.21 16.37
N ALA A 83 -7.64 -2.05 15.74
CA ALA A 83 -8.89 -1.50 15.19
C ALA A 83 -9.46 -2.41 14.10
N MET A 84 -8.62 -2.95 13.21
CA MET A 84 -9.06 -3.90 12.17
C MET A 84 -9.56 -5.22 12.75
N LEU A 85 -8.88 -5.76 13.77
CA LEU A 85 -9.31 -6.97 14.47
C LEU A 85 -10.62 -6.76 15.24
N ALA A 86 -10.75 -5.62 15.93
CA ALA A 86 -11.98 -5.26 16.63
C ALA A 86 -13.13 -5.07 15.63
N ALA A 87 -12.90 -4.35 14.53
CA ALA A 87 -13.86 -4.19 13.44
C ALA A 87 -14.31 -5.55 12.90
N ALA A 88 -13.38 -6.46 12.60
CA ALA A 88 -13.70 -7.79 12.11
C ALA A 88 -14.55 -8.61 13.11
N ARG A 89 -14.34 -8.42 14.42
CA ARG A 89 -15.03 -9.17 15.48
C ARG A 89 -16.41 -8.60 15.85
N PHE A 90 -16.56 -7.28 15.85
CA PHE A 90 -17.73 -6.60 16.42
C PHE A 90 -18.65 -5.98 15.37
N LEU A 91 -18.15 -5.59 14.19
CA LEU A 91 -18.97 -4.91 13.19
C LEU A 91 -19.73 -5.89 12.28
N PRO A 92 -20.91 -5.52 11.75
CA PRO A 92 -21.63 -6.31 10.76
C PRO A 92 -20.80 -6.50 9.48
N VAL A 93 -21.09 -7.56 8.72
CA VAL A 93 -20.36 -7.87 7.46
C VAL A 93 -20.41 -6.68 6.49
N ALA A 94 -21.55 -5.97 6.40
CA ALA A 94 -21.69 -4.78 5.57
C ALA A 94 -20.73 -3.64 5.96
N ALA A 95 -20.44 -3.46 7.24
CA ALA A 95 -19.46 -2.47 7.69
C ALA A 95 -18.02 -2.93 7.39
N ALA A 96 -17.72 -4.23 7.51
CA ALA A 96 -16.44 -4.78 7.09
C ALA A 96 -16.20 -4.64 5.58
N ASP A 97 -17.22 -4.89 4.75
CA ASP A 97 -17.20 -4.62 3.29
C ASP A 97 -16.86 -3.15 3.02
N LEU A 98 -17.57 -2.22 3.67
CA LEU A 98 -17.33 -0.78 3.51
C LEU A 98 -15.89 -0.39 3.90
N ILE A 99 -15.39 -0.89 5.03
CA ILE A 99 -14.02 -0.61 5.49
C ILE A 99 -12.99 -1.12 4.47
N LEU A 100 -13.12 -2.37 4.00
CA LEU A 100 -12.19 -2.93 3.02
C LEU A 100 -12.24 -2.18 1.68
N ARG A 101 -13.44 -1.79 1.23
CA ARG A 101 -13.60 -0.96 0.04
C ARG A 101 -12.90 0.39 0.17
N LEU A 102 -13.05 1.05 1.33
CA LEU A 102 -12.40 2.32 1.61
C LEU A 102 -10.86 2.17 1.65
N ILE A 103 -10.35 1.13 2.31
CA ILE A 103 -8.91 0.83 2.35
C ILE A 103 -8.36 0.58 0.93
N GLY A 104 -9.02 -0.29 0.18
CA GLY A 104 -8.62 -0.63 -1.19
C GLY A 104 -8.67 0.59 -2.12
N LEU A 105 -9.78 1.34 -2.11
CA LEU A 105 -9.93 2.52 -2.96
C LEU A 105 -8.96 3.63 -2.60
N THR A 106 -8.77 3.91 -1.31
CA THR A 106 -7.79 4.90 -0.85
C THR A 106 -6.38 4.52 -1.31
N SER A 107 -6.02 3.23 -1.19
CA SER A 107 -4.72 2.75 -1.67
C SER A 107 -4.56 2.94 -3.19
N LEU A 108 -5.59 2.63 -3.97
CA LEU A 108 -5.58 2.84 -5.43
C LEU A 108 -5.45 4.32 -5.82
N ILE A 109 -6.11 5.23 -5.09
CA ILE A 109 -6.03 6.68 -5.35
C ILE A 109 -4.68 7.26 -4.91
N TYR A 110 -4.13 6.76 -3.79
CA TYR A 110 -2.91 7.31 -3.22
C TYR A 110 -1.69 7.02 -4.08
N VAL A 111 -1.58 5.82 -4.68
CA VAL A 111 -0.39 5.42 -5.46
C VAL A 111 -0.06 6.39 -6.62
N PRO A 112 -1.01 6.80 -7.50
CA PRO A 112 -0.71 7.80 -8.52
C PRO A 112 -0.29 9.16 -7.96
N LEU A 113 -0.89 9.58 -6.84
CA LEU A 113 -0.55 10.85 -6.18
C LEU A 113 0.85 10.81 -5.59
N ASP A 114 1.22 9.70 -4.95
CA ASP A 114 2.53 9.45 -4.37
C ASP A 114 3.62 9.46 -5.46
N ILE A 115 3.41 8.73 -6.55
CA ILE A 115 4.33 8.73 -7.70
C ILE A 115 4.46 10.13 -8.31
N PHE A 116 3.34 10.85 -8.49
CA PHE A 116 3.36 12.20 -9.05
C PHE A 116 4.13 13.17 -8.14
N ASP A 117 3.91 13.11 -6.83
CA ASP A 117 4.58 13.98 -5.88
C ASP A 117 6.09 13.71 -5.84
N ASP A 118 6.49 12.43 -5.83
CA ASP A 118 7.89 11.97 -5.85
C ASP A 118 8.65 12.36 -7.14
N THR A 119 7.94 12.55 -8.25
CA THR A 119 8.57 12.60 -9.58
C THR A 119 8.44 13.96 -10.27
N LEU A 120 7.38 14.72 -10.00
CA LEU A 120 7.13 16.02 -10.62
C LEU A 120 7.25 17.18 -9.62
N ARG A 121 6.80 16.99 -8.38
CA ARG A 121 6.88 18.05 -7.35
C ARG A 121 8.17 18.00 -6.54
N ARG A 122 8.67 16.79 -6.25
CA ARG A 122 9.84 16.56 -5.40
C ARG A 122 10.88 15.64 -6.01
N SER A 123 11.10 15.74 -7.33
CA SER A 123 12.14 14.97 -8.03
C SER A 123 13.56 15.17 -7.46
N GLY A 124 13.75 16.27 -6.72
CA GLY A 124 14.94 16.64 -5.97
C GLY A 124 15.13 15.96 -4.61
N GLU A 125 14.15 15.22 -4.09
CA GLU A 125 14.23 14.52 -2.81
C GLU A 125 14.53 13.01 -2.99
N ILE A 126 14.95 12.34 -1.91
CA ILE A 126 15.22 10.89 -1.96
C ILE A 126 13.87 10.15 -2.00
N SER A 127 13.53 9.63 -3.18
CA SER A 127 12.35 8.78 -3.43
C SER A 127 12.75 7.48 -4.12
N ASP A 128 11.85 6.49 -4.17
CA ASP A 128 12.11 5.21 -4.85
C ASP A 128 12.42 5.43 -6.35
N ALA A 129 11.71 6.35 -7.01
CA ALA A 129 11.98 6.73 -8.39
C ALA A 129 13.37 7.35 -8.58
N ARG A 130 13.86 8.13 -7.61
CA ARG A 130 15.19 8.73 -7.67
C ARG A 130 16.29 7.73 -7.36
N LEU A 131 16.07 6.82 -6.42
CA LEU A 131 17.00 5.74 -6.15
C LEU A 131 17.12 4.80 -7.36
N LEU A 132 16.02 4.51 -8.06
CA LEU A 132 16.05 3.78 -9.33
C LEU A 132 16.87 4.53 -10.39
N ALA A 133 16.65 5.85 -10.56
CA ALA A 133 17.41 6.66 -11.50
C ALA A 133 18.91 6.70 -11.18
N THR A 134 19.27 6.75 -9.89
CA THR A 134 20.66 6.83 -9.45
C THR A 134 21.39 5.48 -9.56
N GLU A 135 20.71 4.38 -9.23
CA GLU A 135 21.32 3.04 -9.18
C GLU A 135 21.30 2.31 -10.53
N ILE A 136 20.26 2.53 -11.35
CA ILE A 136 20.04 1.82 -12.62
C ILE A 136 20.29 2.74 -13.82
N GLY A 137 20.24 4.05 -13.60
CA GLY A 137 20.39 5.07 -14.63
C GLY A 137 19.04 5.61 -15.13
N GLY A 138 19.12 6.67 -15.94
CA GLY A 138 17.97 7.42 -16.43
C GLY A 138 17.60 8.60 -15.54
N ALA A 139 16.45 9.20 -15.80
CA ALA A 139 15.93 10.33 -15.03
C ALA A 139 14.81 9.88 -14.08
N THR A 140 14.72 10.49 -12.90
CA THR A 140 13.65 10.26 -11.91
C THR A 140 12.25 10.35 -12.55
N VAL A 141 12.07 11.34 -13.45
CA VAL A 141 10.80 11.56 -14.15
C VAL A 141 10.44 10.39 -15.07
N VAL A 142 11.42 9.72 -15.69
CA VAL A 142 11.17 8.57 -16.59
C VAL A 142 10.66 7.38 -15.79
N TRP A 143 11.32 7.06 -14.67
CA TRP A 143 10.87 6.00 -13.77
C TRP A 143 9.50 6.32 -13.16
N GLY A 144 9.29 7.58 -12.77
CA GLY A 144 8.00 8.08 -12.32
C GLY A 144 6.88 7.90 -13.32
N ALA A 145 7.10 8.37 -14.55
CA ALA A 145 6.13 8.25 -15.63
C ALA A 145 5.80 6.79 -15.96
N LEU A 146 6.82 5.91 -15.94
CA LEU A 146 6.63 4.47 -16.15
C LEU A 146 5.72 3.86 -15.07
N TRP A 147 6.03 4.07 -13.79
CA TRP A 147 5.23 3.51 -12.69
C TRP A 147 3.85 4.16 -12.59
N LEU A 148 3.72 5.44 -12.95
CA LEU A 148 2.43 6.12 -13.05
C LEU A 148 1.56 5.51 -14.16
N ALA A 149 2.13 5.23 -15.33
CA ALA A 149 1.40 4.57 -16.41
C ALA A 149 0.94 3.17 -16.00
N VAL A 150 1.83 2.38 -15.38
CA VAL A 150 1.51 1.04 -14.86
C VAL A 150 0.40 1.12 -13.81
N SER A 151 0.47 2.06 -12.87
CA SER A 151 -0.53 2.19 -11.81
C SER A 151 -1.92 2.54 -12.38
N LEU A 152 -2.00 3.46 -13.34
CA LEU A 152 -3.24 3.81 -14.02
C LEU A 152 -3.86 2.61 -14.75
N VAL A 153 -3.05 1.80 -15.44
CA VAL A 153 -3.52 0.57 -16.11
C VAL A 153 -4.10 -0.42 -15.10
N VAL A 154 -3.38 -0.69 -14.00
CA VAL A 154 -3.86 -1.63 -12.97
C VAL A 154 -5.12 -1.12 -12.29
N ILE A 155 -5.21 0.17 -11.97
CA ILE A 155 -6.42 0.79 -11.41
C ILE A 155 -7.58 0.63 -12.38
N ALA A 156 -7.39 0.94 -13.67
CA ALA A 156 -8.43 0.80 -14.67
C ALA A 156 -8.92 -0.66 -14.79
N LEU A 157 -8.01 -1.63 -14.83
CA LEU A 157 -8.36 -3.06 -14.85
C LEU A 157 -9.10 -3.49 -13.58
N THR A 158 -8.65 -3.02 -12.41
CA THR A 158 -9.24 -3.33 -11.10
C THR A 158 -10.66 -2.77 -10.99
N LEU A 159 -10.85 -1.50 -11.39
CA LEU A 159 -12.16 -0.86 -11.42
C LEU A 159 -13.09 -1.52 -12.43
N ARG A 160 -12.61 -1.88 -13.63
CA ARG A 160 -13.42 -2.63 -14.61
C ARG A 160 -13.82 -4.00 -14.08
N ALA A 161 -12.92 -4.72 -13.42
CA ALA A 161 -13.19 -6.04 -12.86
C ALA A 161 -14.12 -5.99 -11.63
N GLY A 162 -14.12 -4.89 -10.88
CA GLY A 162 -15.04 -4.61 -9.78
C GLY A 162 -16.41 -4.14 -10.26
N LEU A 163 -16.47 -3.11 -11.12
CA LEU A 163 -17.72 -2.55 -11.64
C LEU A 163 -18.46 -3.50 -12.59
N GLY A 164 -17.73 -4.30 -13.38
CA GLY A 164 -18.31 -5.30 -14.28
C GLY A 164 -18.97 -6.49 -13.56
N ARG A 165 -18.78 -6.62 -12.25
CA ARG A 165 -19.46 -7.59 -11.39
C ARG A 165 -20.62 -6.95 -10.62
N GLY A 166 -21.38 -6.09 -11.29
CA GLY A 166 -22.66 -5.58 -10.78
C GLY A 166 -23.46 -6.74 -10.20
N ARG A 167 -23.86 -6.59 -8.93
CA ARG A 167 -24.62 -7.57 -8.15
C ARG A 167 -25.80 -8.10 -8.96
N GLY A 168 -25.63 -9.28 -9.55
CA GLY A 168 -26.70 -10.14 -10.09
C GLY A 168 -27.08 -11.17 -9.04
#